data_AF-A0A098LQP3-F1
#
_entry.id   AF-A0A098LQP3-F1
#
_cell.length_a   1.000
_cell.length_b   1.000
_cell.length_c   1.000
_cell.angle_alpha   90.00
_cell.angle_beta   90.00
_cell.angle_gamma   90.00
#
_symmetry.space_group_name_H-M   'P 1'
#
loop_
_entity.id
_entity.type
_entity.pdbx_description
1 polymer ?
#
loop_
_entity_poly.entity_id
_entity_poly.type
_entity_poly.pdbx_seq_one_letter_code
_entity_poly.pdbx_strand_id
1 'polypeptide(L)'
;MGGSTPIITAITFNKPEMVKALLKANVDLSIKNNDGSTALHTAAFFGKVKMVQMLIDANADTTIKNNYGATPREVVLGDFSQIKPVYEMMMMQLEPMGFELDLTEVEKARPVIAIMLQ
;
A
#
# COMPACT_ATOMS: atom_id res chain seq x y z
N MET A 1 10.53 9.00 15.26
CA MET A 1 10.93 9.22 13.86
C MET A 1 10.43 8.00 13.09
N GLY A 2 9.36 8.15 12.32
CA GLY A 2 8.58 7.02 11.80
C GLY A 2 9.32 6.25 10.70
N GLY A 3 9.21 4.92 10.71
CA GLY A 3 9.81 4.03 9.70
C GLY A 3 9.21 4.12 8.29
N SER A 4 8.51 5.21 7.95
CA SER A 4 7.97 5.39 6.60
C SER A 4 9.08 5.83 5.66
N THR A 5 9.44 4.97 4.71
CA THR A 5 10.35 5.32 3.63
C THR A 5 9.71 6.36 2.69
N PRO A 6 10.48 7.15 1.94
CA PRO A 6 9.93 8.09 0.97
C PRO A 6 8.94 7.46 -0.02
N ILE A 7 9.19 6.21 -0.42
CA ILE A 7 8.31 5.49 -1.35
C ILE A 7 6.98 5.10 -0.71
N ILE A 8 6.98 4.66 0.56
CA ILE A 8 5.74 4.37 1.31
C ILE A 8 4.89 5.63 1.43
N THR A 9 5.50 6.76 1.80
CA THR A 9 4.79 8.06 1.88
C THR A 9 4.23 8.47 0.52
N ALA A 10 4.99 8.33 -0.58
CA ALA A 10 4.51 8.63 -1.93
C ALA A 10 3.31 7.76 -2.33
N ILE A 11 3.29 6.49 -1.94
CA ILE A 11 2.15 5.58 -2.18
C ILE A 11 0.93 6.01 -1.37
N THR A 12 1.09 6.29 -0.07
CA THR A 12 0.01 6.73 0.83
C THR A 12 -0.70 7.97 0.28
N PHE A 13 0.06 8.96 -0.21
CA PHE A 13 -0.50 10.19 -0.78
C PHE A 13 -0.75 10.13 -2.30
N ASN A 14 -0.77 8.92 -2.88
CA ASN A 14 -1.07 8.67 -4.29
C ASN A 14 -0.24 9.52 -5.27
N LYS A 15 1.10 9.48 -5.15
CA LYS A 15 2.07 10.24 -5.97
C LYS A 15 2.81 9.32 -6.97
N PRO A 16 2.20 8.90 -8.09
CA PRO A 16 2.78 7.92 -9.01
C PRO A 16 4.14 8.33 -9.58
N GLU A 17 4.30 9.60 -9.93
CA GLU A 17 5.55 10.08 -10.53
C GLU A 17 6.71 10.06 -9.53
N MET A 18 6.43 10.30 -8.24
CA MET A 18 7.43 10.15 -7.18
C MET A 18 7.79 8.69 -6.97
N VAL A 19 6.80 7.78 -6.96
CA VAL A 19 7.06 6.32 -6.88
C VAL A 19 7.97 5.89 -8.04
N LYS A 20 7.64 6.30 -9.27
CA LYS A 20 8.45 5.99 -10.46
C LYS A 20 9.87 6.54 -10.36
N ALA A 21 10.04 7.77 -9.88
CA ALA A 21 11.36 8.37 -9.68
C ALA A 21 12.17 7.63 -8.61
N LEU A 22 11.55 7.23 -7.51
CA LEU A 22 12.20 6.48 -6.43
C LEU A 22 12.60 5.06 -6.87
N LEU A 23 11.75 4.38 -7.65
CA LEU A 23 12.07 3.06 -8.20
C LEU A 23 13.29 3.10 -9.13
N LYS A 24 13.45 4.17 -9.92
CA LYS A 24 14.64 4.38 -10.76
C LYS A 24 15.94 4.55 -9.94
N ALA A 25 15.83 4.94 -8.67
CA ALA A 25 16.96 5.04 -7.76
C ALA A 25 17.34 3.70 -7.09
N ASN A 26 16.70 2.59 -7.50
CA ASN A 26 16.96 1.24 -6.99
C ASN A 26 16.85 1.14 -5.46
N VAL A 27 15.81 1.77 -4.90
CA VAL A 27 15.52 1.74 -3.47
C VAL A 27 15.26 0.32 -2.99
N ASP A 28 15.66 0.02 -1.75
CA ASP A 28 15.34 -1.25 -1.10
C ASP A 28 13.83 -1.32 -0.76
N LEU A 29 13.12 -2.21 -1.47
CA LEU A 29 11.67 -2.41 -1.34
C LEU A 29 11.30 -3.35 -0.18
N SER A 30 12.28 -3.94 0.50
CA SER A 30 12.07 -4.81 1.67
C SER A 30 11.90 -4.03 2.98
N ILE A 31 12.24 -2.73 2.98
CA ILE A 31 12.14 -1.89 4.18
C ILE A 31 10.69 -1.81 4.66
N LYS A 32 10.52 -2.00 5.96
CA LYS A 32 9.24 -2.03 6.65
C LYS A 32 8.98 -0.75 7.42
N ASN A 33 7.74 -0.28 7.40
CA ASN A 33 7.26 0.76 8.29
C ASN A 33 6.96 0.20 9.70
N ASN A 34 6.38 1.03 10.57
CA ASN A 34 6.05 0.67 11.95
C ASN A 34 5.02 -0.49 12.05
N ASP A 35 4.20 -0.70 11.01
CA ASP A 35 3.25 -1.82 10.90
C ASP A 35 3.91 -3.10 10.35
N GLY A 36 5.22 -3.07 10.11
CA GLY A 36 5.93 -4.14 9.42
C GLY A 36 5.63 -4.16 7.92
N SER A 37 4.90 -3.18 7.40
CA SER A 37 4.44 -3.14 6.01
C SER A 37 5.52 -2.60 5.09
N THR A 38 5.76 -3.31 3.99
CA THR A 38 6.58 -2.83 2.86
C THR A 38 5.78 -1.90 1.95
N ALA A 39 6.44 -1.29 0.96
CA ALA A 39 5.78 -0.51 -0.08
C ALA A 39 4.64 -1.29 -0.78
N LEU A 40 4.83 -2.59 -1.00
CA LEU A 40 3.83 -3.43 -1.66
C LEU A 40 2.59 -3.69 -0.79
N HIS A 41 2.78 -3.89 0.53
CA HIS A 41 1.66 -3.94 1.47
C HIS A 41 0.86 -2.63 1.46
N THR A 42 1.54 -1.49 1.50
CA THR A 42 0.88 -0.17 1.50
C THR A 42 0.11 0.07 0.20
N ALA A 43 0.69 -0.26 -0.95
CA ALA A 43 0.02 -0.13 -2.25
C ALA A 43 -1.23 -1.04 -2.34
N ALA A 44 -1.13 -2.28 -1.84
CA ALA A 44 -2.24 -3.22 -1.79
C ALA A 44 -3.35 -2.73 -0.84
N PHE A 45 -2.99 -2.31 0.37
CA PHE A 45 -3.93 -1.80 1.37
C PHE A 45 -4.72 -0.59 0.87
N PHE A 46 -4.09 0.37 0.17
CA PHE A 46 -4.80 1.53 -0.36
C PHE A 46 -5.42 1.34 -1.74
N GLY A 47 -5.51 0.09 -2.24
CA GLY A 47 -6.15 -0.20 -3.53
C GLY A 47 -5.42 0.42 -4.73
N LYS A 48 -4.13 0.74 -4.62
CA LYS A 48 -3.39 1.48 -5.65
C LYS A 48 -2.84 0.53 -6.72
N VAL A 49 -3.73 -0.03 -7.56
CA VAL A 49 -3.42 -1.01 -8.62
C VAL A 49 -2.19 -0.63 -9.45
N LYS A 50 -2.11 0.62 -9.92
CA LYS A 50 -0.96 1.11 -10.70
C LYS A 50 0.36 1.04 -9.93
N MET A 51 0.34 1.33 -8.63
CA MET A 51 1.54 1.27 -7.78
C MET A 51 1.92 -0.18 -7.48
N VAL A 52 0.94 -1.06 -7.27
CA VAL A 52 1.17 -2.51 -7.14
C VAL A 52 1.91 -3.02 -8.38
N GLN A 53 1.43 -2.69 -9.59
CA GLN A 53 2.11 -3.08 -10.83
C GLN A 53 3.53 -2.54 -10.89
N MET A 54 3.75 -1.25 -10.63
CA MET A 54 5.10 -0.66 -10.66
C MET A 54 6.07 -1.32 -9.68
N LEU A 55 5.58 -1.74 -8.50
CA LEU A 55 6.39 -2.43 -7.50
C LEU A 55 6.70 -3.88 -7.90
N ILE A 56 5.74 -4.59 -8.49
CA ILE A 56 5.96 -5.94 -9.07
C ILE A 56 7.00 -5.87 -10.19
N ASP A 57 6.86 -4.90 -11.11
CA ASP A 57 7.82 -4.69 -12.21
C ASP A 57 9.22 -4.36 -11.70
N ALA A 58 9.32 -3.79 -10.50
CA ALA A 58 10.58 -3.51 -9.80
C ALA A 58 11.07 -4.68 -8.91
N ASN A 59 10.48 -5.88 -9.05
CA ASN A 59 10.83 -7.09 -8.31
C ASN A 59 10.66 -6.97 -6.79
N ALA A 60 9.64 -6.23 -6.32
CA ALA A 60 9.29 -6.22 -4.91
C ALA A 60 8.92 -7.64 -4.43
N ASP A 61 9.48 -8.06 -3.30
CA ASP A 61 9.17 -9.35 -2.68
C ASP A 61 7.69 -9.41 -2.20
N THR A 62 6.94 -10.35 -2.77
CA THR A 62 5.51 -10.57 -2.51
C THR A 62 5.27 -11.49 -1.31
N THR A 63 6.31 -12.06 -0.70
CA THR A 63 6.23 -13.08 0.36
C THR A 63 6.47 -12.54 1.75
N ILE A 64 6.99 -11.31 1.86
CA ILE A 64 7.27 -10.67 3.15
C ILE A 64 5.97 -10.52 3.95
N LYS A 65 6.00 -10.90 5.23
CA LYS A 65 4.89 -10.67 6.16
C LYS A 65 5.08 -9.39 6.96
N ASN A 66 4.00 -8.64 7.15
CA ASN A 66 3.94 -7.50 8.07
C ASN A 66 3.79 -7.93 9.54
N ASN A 67 3.65 -6.98 10.46
CA ASN A 67 3.55 -7.29 11.90
C ASN A 67 2.24 -8.01 12.27
N TYR A 68 1.26 -8.03 11.36
CA TYR A 68 0.00 -8.77 11.49
C TYR A 68 0.07 -10.17 10.87
N GLY A 69 1.25 -10.60 10.40
CA GLY A 69 1.46 -11.91 9.78
C GLY A 69 0.91 -12.06 8.36
N ALA A 70 0.47 -10.96 7.75
CA ALA A 70 -0.09 -10.94 6.40
C ALA A 70 0.98 -10.53 5.36
N THR A 71 0.98 -11.20 4.22
CA THR A 71 1.64 -10.81 2.98
C THR A 71 0.88 -9.68 2.26
N PRO A 72 1.47 -9.01 1.25
CA PRO A 72 0.77 -8.02 0.44
C PRO A 72 -0.50 -8.55 -0.23
N ARG A 73 -0.55 -9.84 -0.60
CA ARG A 73 -1.78 -10.45 -1.12
C ARG A 73 -2.81 -10.60 -0.01
N GLU A 74 -2.42 -11.09 1.15
CA GLU A 74 -3.34 -11.39 2.25
C GLU A 74 -4.03 -10.13 2.82
N VAL A 75 -3.41 -8.94 2.73
CA VAL A 75 -4.06 -7.68 3.18
C VAL A 75 -5.35 -7.34 2.44
N VAL A 76 -5.55 -7.86 1.21
CA VAL A 76 -6.74 -7.59 0.39
C VAL A 76 -7.77 -8.73 0.42
N LEU A 77 -7.45 -9.88 1.03
CA LEU A 77 -8.36 -11.05 1.08
C LEU A 77 -9.42 -10.97 2.17
N GLY A 78 -9.21 -10.15 3.21
CA GLY A 78 -10.20 -9.97 4.27
C GLY A 78 -11.48 -9.27 3.79
N ASP A 79 -12.56 -9.43 4.55
CA ASP A 79 -13.83 -8.73 4.32
C ASP A 79 -13.61 -7.21 4.44
N PHE A 80 -13.97 -6.47 3.37
CA PHE A 80 -13.78 -5.02 3.32
C PHE A 80 -14.60 -4.31 4.40
N SER A 81 -15.78 -4.83 4.75
CA SER A 81 -16.65 -4.23 5.78
C SER A 81 -15.99 -4.19 7.16
N GLN A 82 -15.13 -5.16 7.47
CA GLN A 82 -14.43 -5.26 8.75
C GLN A 82 -13.26 -4.28 8.85
N ILE A 83 -12.63 -3.94 7.72
CA ILE A 83 -11.49 -3.01 7.68
C ILE A 83 -11.90 -1.58 7.32
N LYS A 84 -13.09 -1.37 6.76
CA LYS A 84 -13.65 -0.06 6.42
C LYS A 84 -13.53 0.99 7.55
N PRO A 85 -13.84 0.67 8.83
CA PRO A 85 -13.68 1.64 9.92
C PRO A 85 -12.25 2.12 10.12
N VAL A 86 -11.24 1.30 9.80
CA VAL A 86 -9.83 1.69 9.86
C VAL A 86 -9.53 2.77 8.81
N TYR A 87 -10.04 2.61 7.59
CA TYR A 87 -9.86 3.65 6.57
C TYR A 87 -10.60 4.95 6.93
N GLU A 88 -11.82 4.85 7.46
CA GLU A 88 -12.59 6.03 7.90
C GLU A 88 -11.85 6.78 9.02
N MET A 89 -11.30 6.06 9.99
CA MET A 89 -10.47 6.63 11.04
C MET A 89 -9.20 7.30 10.48
N MET A 90 -8.51 6.66 9.53
CA MET A 90 -7.32 7.22 8.88
C MET A 90 -7.65 8.48 8.08
N MET A 91 -8.76 8.48 7.33
CA MET A 91 -9.23 9.65 6.58
C MET A 91 -9.51 10.82 7.52
N MET A 92 -10.24 10.60 8.61
CA MET A 92 -10.52 11.64 9.61
C MET A 92 -9.24 12.22 10.23
N GLN A 93 -8.20 11.41 10.48
CA GLN A 93 -6.94 11.88 11.05
C GLN A 93 -6.04 12.61 10.05
N LEU A 94 -6.08 12.21 8.78
CA LEU A 94 -5.14 12.69 7.76
C LEU A 94 -5.75 13.71 6.79
N GLU A 95 -7.06 13.96 6.87
CA GLU A 95 -7.76 14.99 6.09
C GLU A 95 -7.07 16.37 6.19
N PRO A 96 -6.61 16.87 7.37
CA PRO A 96 -5.90 18.15 7.44
C PRO A 96 -4.58 18.19 6.66
N MET A 97 -4.03 17.03 6.29
CA MET A 97 -2.81 16.89 5.51
C MET A 97 -3.10 16.69 4.00
N GLY A 98 -4.37 16.82 3.59
CA GLY A 98 -4.79 16.61 2.19
C GLY A 98 -4.79 15.14 1.77
N PHE A 99 -4.98 14.22 2.71
CA PHE A 99 -5.17 12.81 2.39
C PHE A 99 -6.57 12.56 1.87
N GLU A 100 -6.66 11.96 0.69
CA GLU A 100 -7.93 11.62 0.03
C GLU A 100 -7.92 10.15 -0.40
N LEU A 101 -9.02 9.45 -0.13
CA LEU A 101 -9.18 8.03 -0.47
C LEU A 101 -10.64 7.75 -0.84
N ASP A 102 -10.86 7.15 -2.02
CA ASP A 102 -12.17 6.66 -2.45
C ASP A 102 -12.32 5.19 -2.04
N LEU A 103 -13.14 4.94 -1.03
CA LEU A 103 -13.37 3.59 -0.49
C LEU A 103 -14.05 2.66 -1.49
N THR A 104 -14.85 3.19 -2.42
CA THR A 104 -15.49 2.39 -3.48
C THR A 104 -14.44 1.86 -4.44
N GLU A 105 -13.47 2.69 -4.80
CA GLU A 105 -12.35 2.28 -5.65
C GLU A 105 -11.38 1.36 -4.93
N VAL A 106 -11.14 1.57 -3.62
CA VAL A 106 -10.37 0.61 -2.81
C VAL A 106 -11.04 -0.76 -2.82
N GLU A 107 -12.34 -0.83 -2.54
CA GLU A 107 -13.08 -2.09 -2.49
C GLU A 107 -13.03 -2.85 -3.83
N LYS A 108 -13.28 -2.16 -4.95
CA LYS A 108 -13.19 -2.75 -6.30
C LYS A 108 -11.77 -3.21 -6.65
N ALA A 109 -10.74 -2.51 -6.18
CA ALA A 109 -9.36 -2.84 -6.48
C ALA A 109 -8.86 -4.11 -5.76
N ARG A 110 -9.42 -4.45 -4.59
CA ARG A 110 -9.00 -5.61 -3.78
C ARG A 110 -8.92 -6.93 -4.57
N PRO A 111 -9.96 -7.39 -5.28
CA PRO A 111 -9.88 -8.64 -6.05
C PRO A 111 -8.86 -8.57 -7.19
N VAL A 112 -8.69 -7.40 -7.82
CA VAL A 112 -7.69 -7.21 -8.89
C VAL A 112 -6.28 -7.37 -8.32
N ILE A 113 -5.99 -6.71 -7.20
CA ILE A 113 -4.70 -6.77 -6.53
C ILE A 113 -4.41 -8.18 -6.02
N ALA A 114 -5.42 -8.89 -5.52
CA ALA A 114 -5.26 -10.28 -5.13
C ALA A 114 -4.73 -11.11 -6.30
N ILE A 115 -5.36 -11.01 -7.48
CA ILE A 115 -4.94 -11.73 -8.70
C ILE A 115 -3.52 -11.31 -9.14
N MET A 116 -3.16 -10.03 -9.05
CA MET A 116 -1.81 -9.56 -9.41
C MET A 116 -0.71 -10.15 -8.53
N LEU A 117 -1.03 -10.49 -7.28
CA LEU A 117 -0.07 -10.96 -6.27
C LEU A 117 -0.15 -12.47 -6.06
N GLN A 118 -0.68 -13.21 -7.03
CA GLN A 118 -0.81 -14.67 -7.00
C GLN A 118 0.50 -15.41 -7.23
#